data_AF-A0AAD4X6Z7-F1
#
_entry.id   AF-A0AAD4X6Z7-F1
#
_cell.length_a   1.000
_cell.length_b   1.000
_cell.length_c   1.000
_cell.angle_alpha   90.00
_cell.angle_beta   90.00
_cell.angle_gamma   90.00
#
_symmetry.space_group_name_H-M   'P 1'
#
loop_
_entity.id
_entity.type
_entity.pdbx_description
1 polymer ?
#
loop_
_entity_poly.entity_id
_entity_poly.type
_entity_poly.pdbx_seq_one_letter_code
_entity_poly.pdbx_strand_id
1 'polypeptide(L)'
;MLEKQNEKEERVKQDLLAKKELARKEEEEQKQRELQEEMERAKQDRSAIKNENLEQEIRERQEKRVKKERERQKREQEDAAEKQRIQDEVETTLRERIRGCNDLTSVLRRFGFSVPPGATEQEILKISKKVAYMKLHPDRTINLPLYGRIEAQEKMKIIQYTSQLESGDYRSTRENEDY
;
A
#
# COMPACT_ATOMS: atom_id res chain seq x y z
N MET A 1 -26.33 -55.74 84.30
CA MET A 1 -27.30 -55.51 83.20
C MET A 1 -27.25 -54.05 82.74
N LEU A 2 -27.32 -53.07 83.65
CA LEU A 2 -27.22 -51.63 83.33
C LEU A 2 -25.87 -51.18 82.71
N GLU A 3 -24.73 -51.66 83.20
CA GLU A 3 -23.42 -51.27 82.63
C GLU A 3 -23.25 -51.68 81.15
N LYS A 4 -23.75 -52.87 80.78
CA LYS A 4 -23.75 -53.34 79.38
C LYS A 4 -24.72 -52.57 78.48
N GLN A 5 -25.72 -51.88 79.05
CA GLN A 5 -26.60 -50.97 78.30
C GLN A 5 -25.94 -49.60 78.11
N ASN A 6 -25.32 -49.03 79.16
CA ASN A 6 -24.57 -47.78 79.07
C ASN A 6 -23.39 -47.86 78.07
N GLU A 7 -22.64 -48.96 78.07
CA GLU A 7 -21.53 -49.15 77.14
C GLU A 7 -22.00 -49.26 75.67
N LYS A 8 -23.17 -49.87 75.44
CA LYS A 8 -23.79 -49.91 74.12
C LYS A 8 -24.28 -48.54 73.68
N GLU A 9 -24.88 -47.76 74.57
CA GLU A 9 -25.33 -46.39 74.27
C GLU A 9 -24.16 -45.45 73.94
N GLU A 10 -23.04 -45.56 74.65
CA GLU A 10 -21.83 -44.77 74.37
C GLU A 10 -21.20 -45.13 73.03
N ARG A 11 -21.14 -46.43 72.67
CA ARG A 11 -20.70 -46.87 71.33
C ARG A 11 -21.59 -46.33 70.22
N VAL A 12 -22.91 -46.38 70.41
CA VAL A 12 -23.87 -45.82 69.44
C VAL A 12 -23.67 -44.30 69.29
N LYS A 13 -23.45 -43.56 70.38
CA LYS A 13 -23.14 -42.12 70.32
C LYS A 13 -21.83 -41.83 69.59
N GLN A 14 -20.77 -42.60 69.86
CA GLN A 14 -19.48 -42.46 69.20
C GLN A 14 -19.58 -42.76 67.69
N ASP A 15 -20.29 -43.82 67.31
CA ASP A 15 -20.54 -44.15 65.90
C ASP A 15 -21.37 -43.06 65.21
N LEU A 16 -22.35 -42.47 65.90
CA LEU A 16 -23.17 -41.38 65.38
C LEU A 16 -22.34 -40.10 65.16
N LEU A 17 -21.43 -39.80 66.09
CA LEU A 17 -20.50 -38.67 65.99
C LEU A 17 -19.51 -38.88 64.85
N ALA A 18 -18.91 -40.06 64.74
CA ALA A 18 -18.00 -40.41 63.64
C ALA A 18 -18.70 -40.32 62.27
N LYS A 19 -19.94 -40.78 62.16
CA LYS A 19 -20.75 -40.63 60.93
C LYS A 19 -21.04 -39.17 60.59
N LYS A 20 -21.33 -38.32 61.57
CA LYS A 20 -21.55 -36.88 61.36
C LYS A 20 -20.28 -36.17 60.92
N GLU A 21 -19.13 -36.51 61.51
CA GLU A 21 -17.84 -35.94 61.08
C GLU A 21 -17.46 -36.39 59.68
N LEU A 22 -17.70 -37.65 59.33
CA LEU A 22 -17.47 -38.16 57.98
C LEU A 22 -18.36 -37.44 56.97
N ALA A 23 -19.66 -37.32 57.24
CA ALA A 23 -20.59 -36.58 56.38
C ALA A 23 -20.20 -35.10 56.21
N ARG A 24 -19.69 -34.45 57.27
CA ARG A 24 -19.20 -33.06 57.18
C ARG A 24 -17.95 -32.96 56.29
N LYS A 25 -17.02 -33.91 56.40
CA LYS A 25 -15.81 -33.95 55.56
C LYS A 25 -16.15 -34.21 54.10
N GLU A 26 -17.08 -35.14 53.83
CA GLU A 26 -17.57 -35.41 52.48
C GLU A 26 -18.27 -34.18 51.87
N GLU A 27 -19.07 -33.44 52.66
CA GLU A 27 -19.71 -32.20 52.21
C GLU A 27 -18.68 -31.07 51.95
N GLU A 28 -17.68 -30.93 52.81
CA GLU A 28 -16.59 -29.96 52.62
C GLU A 28 -15.74 -30.29 51.38
N GLU A 29 -15.43 -31.57 51.18
CA GLU A 29 -14.69 -32.05 50.00
C GLU A 29 -15.49 -31.85 48.71
N GLN A 30 -16.80 -32.13 48.75
CA GLN A 30 -17.69 -31.89 47.62
C GLN A 30 -17.75 -30.40 47.26
N LYS A 31 -17.90 -29.51 48.24
CA LYS A 31 -17.88 -28.05 48.03
C LYS A 31 -16.55 -27.58 47.44
N GLN A 32 -15.42 -28.14 47.89
CA GLN A 32 -14.11 -27.81 47.33
C GLN A 32 -13.98 -28.24 45.87
N ARG A 33 -14.50 -29.43 45.52
CA ARG A 33 -14.52 -29.92 44.13
C ARG A 33 -15.40 -29.03 43.24
N GLU A 34 -16.61 -28.71 43.68
CA GLU A 34 -17.52 -27.82 42.96
C GLU A 34 -16.90 -26.43 42.72
N LEU A 35 -16.24 -25.86 43.74
CA LEU A 35 -15.54 -24.58 43.62
C LEU A 35 -14.35 -24.64 42.63
N GLN A 36 -13.59 -25.74 42.62
CA GLN A 36 -12.49 -25.94 41.66
C GLN A 36 -13.01 -26.04 40.23
N GLU A 37 -14.08 -26.80 40.00
CA GLU A 37 -14.72 -26.89 38.69
C GLU A 37 -15.24 -25.54 38.20
N GLU A 38 -15.86 -24.75 39.07
CA GLU A 38 -16.34 -23.41 38.71
C GLU A 38 -15.18 -22.47 38.35
N MET A 39 -14.08 -22.50 39.10
CA MET A 39 -12.88 -21.72 38.78
C MET A 39 -12.25 -22.15 37.46
N GLU A 40 -12.20 -23.45 37.16
CA GLU A 40 -11.68 -23.95 35.89
C GLU A 40 -12.55 -23.52 34.72
N ARG A 41 -13.87 -23.63 34.83
CA ARG A 41 -14.82 -23.14 33.82
C ARG A 41 -14.66 -21.64 33.60
N ALA A 42 -14.63 -20.84 34.66
CA ALA A 42 -14.42 -19.40 34.56
C ALA A 42 -13.07 -19.03 33.93
N LYS A 43 -12.02 -19.82 34.16
CA LYS A 43 -10.71 -19.64 33.52
C LYS A 43 -10.75 -19.98 32.04
N GLN A 44 -11.43 -21.07 31.66
CA GLN A 44 -11.64 -21.46 30.28
C GLN A 44 -12.43 -20.39 29.51
N ASP A 45 -13.54 -19.92 30.08
CA ASP A 45 -14.36 -18.87 29.48
C ASP A 45 -13.57 -17.57 29.27
N ARG A 46 -12.81 -17.14 30.27
CA ARG A 46 -11.92 -15.97 30.15
C ARG A 46 -10.86 -16.15 29.06
N SER A 47 -10.33 -17.36 28.90
CA SER A 47 -9.34 -17.65 27.85
C SER A 47 -9.97 -17.66 26.45
N ALA A 48 -11.19 -18.20 26.33
CA ALA A 48 -11.95 -18.22 25.08
C ALA A 48 -12.27 -16.78 24.60
N ILE A 49 -12.80 -15.94 25.50
CA ILE A 49 -13.10 -14.53 25.19
C ILE A 49 -11.84 -13.77 24.75
N LYS A 50 -10.70 -14.00 25.42
CA LYS A 50 -9.43 -13.36 25.03
C LYS A 50 -8.97 -13.78 23.65
N ASN A 51 -9.06 -15.07 23.34
CA ASN A 51 -8.68 -15.59 22.04
C ASN A 51 -9.59 -15.06 20.92
N GLU A 52 -10.91 -15.02 21.16
CA GLU A 52 -11.86 -14.45 20.21
C GLU A 52 -11.60 -12.96 19.94
N ASN A 53 -11.34 -12.18 20.98
CA ASN A 53 -10.97 -10.77 20.85
C ASN A 53 -9.67 -10.58 20.05
N LEU A 54 -8.65 -11.42 20.31
CA LEU A 54 -7.39 -11.40 19.56
C LEU A 54 -7.61 -11.73 18.09
N GLU A 55 -8.40 -12.76 17.79
CA GLU A 55 -8.73 -13.12 16.42
C GLU A 55 -9.49 -12.01 15.71
N GLN A 56 -10.45 -11.37 16.38
CA GLN A 56 -11.18 -10.24 15.85
C GLN A 56 -10.23 -9.07 15.54
N GLU A 57 -9.33 -8.72 16.46
CA GLU A 57 -8.35 -7.65 16.23
C GLU A 57 -7.44 -7.96 15.02
N ILE A 58 -7.01 -9.22 14.88
CA ILE A 58 -6.22 -9.67 13.73
C ILE A 58 -7.02 -9.52 12.43
N ARG A 59 -8.29 -9.96 12.41
CA ARG A 59 -9.18 -9.83 11.25
C ARG A 59 -9.36 -8.36 10.86
N GLU A 60 -9.69 -7.50 11.81
CA GLU A 60 -9.87 -6.06 11.57
C GLU A 60 -8.57 -5.40 11.06
N ARG A 61 -7.40 -5.79 11.59
CA ARG A 61 -6.12 -5.28 11.11
C ARG A 61 -5.83 -5.74 9.69
N GLN A 62 -6.12 -7.00 9.36
CA GLN A 62 -5.97 -7.53 8.00
C GLN A 62 -6.89 -6.79 7.02
N GLU A 63 -8.16 -6.61 7.37
CA GLU A 63 -9.11 -5.85 6.55
C GLU A 63 -8.67 -4.41 6.33
N LYS A 64 -8.22 -3.71 7.38
CA LYS A 64 -7.67 -2.35 7.27
C LYS A 64 -6.47 -2.29 6.34
N ARG A 65 -5.58 -3.30 6.36
CA ARG A 65 -4.43 -3.37 5.44
C ARG A 65 -4.87 -3.58 4.00
N VAL A 66 -5.78 -4.53 3.76
CA VAL A 66 -6.32 -4.79 2.42
C VAL A 66 -7.04 -3.56 1.86
N LYS A 67 -7.82 -2.88 2.69
CA LYS A 67 -8.52 -1.65 2.29
C LYS A 67 -7.53 -0.54 1.90
N LYS A 68 -6.49 -0.30 2.72
CA LYS A 68 -5.44 0.68 2.41
C LYS A 68 -4.70 0.36 1.12
N GLU A 69 -4.39 -0.91 0.90
CA GLU A 69 -3.73 -1.37 -0.33
C GLU A 69 -4.62 -1.15 -1.55
N ARG A 70 -5.91 -1.51 -1.46
CA ARG A 70 -6.90 -1.25 -2.52
C ARG A 70 -7.06 0.24 -2.82
N GLU A 71 -7.11 1.08 -1.78
CA GLU A 71 -7.18 2.53 -1.95
C GLU A 71 -5.91 3.09 -2.58
N ARG A 72 -4.74 2.57 -2.22
CA ARG A 72 -3.45 2.96 -2.84
C ARG A 72 -3.45 2.60 -4.32
N GLN A 73 -3.78 1.35 -4.66
CA GLN A 73 -3.85 0.89 -6.05
C GLN A 73 -4.85 1.69 -6.87
N LYS A 74 -6.01 2.00 -6.31
CA LYS A 74 -7.01 2.85 -6.98
C LYS A 74 -6.46 4.24 -7.28
N ARG A 75 -5.77 4.88 -6.33
CA ARG A 75 -5.14 6.19 -6.55
C ARG A 75 -4.03 6.13 -7.59
N GLU A 76 -3.16 5.11 -7.52
CA GLU A 76 -2.10 4.89 -8.52
C GLU A 76 -2.68 4.72 -9.93
N GLN A 77 -3.81 4.01 -10.07
CA GLN A 77 -4.52 3.86 -11.34
C GLN A 77 -5.14 5.18 -11.83
N GLU A 78 -5.76 5.95 -10.94
CA GLU A 78 -6.32 7.27 -11.26
C GLU A 78 -5.23 8.25 -11.70
N ASP A 79 -4.11 8.31 -10.99
CA ASP A 79 -2.95 9.16 -11.31
C ASP A 79 -2.33 8.76 -12.66
N ALA A 80 -2.20 7.44 -12.92
CA ALA A 80 -1.69 6.94 -14.20
C ALA A 80 -2.64 7.27 -15.36
N ALA A 81 -3.96 7.12 -15.15
CA ALA A 81 -4.96 7.47 -16.14
C ALA A 81 -4.96 8.98 -16.47
N GLU A 82 -4.82 9.83 -15.45
CA GLU A 82 -4.72 11.28 -15.66
C GLU A 82 -3.44 11.63 -16.45
N LYS A 83 -2.29 11.05 -16.08
CA LYS A 83 -1.03 11.23 -16.79
C LYS A 83 -1.16 10.82 -18.26
N GLN A 84 -1.77 9.66 -18.54
CA GLN A 84 -1.96 9.18 -19.91
C GLN A 84 -2.86 10.12 -20.72
N ARG A 85 -3.98 10.56 -20.14
CA ARG A 85 -4.88 11.51 -20.82
C ARG A 85 -4.17 12.80 -21.21
N ILE A 86 -3.37 13.36 -20.30
CA ILE A 86 -2.58 14.56 -20.58
C ILE A 86 -1.53 14.28 -21.65
N GLN A 87 -0.88 13.11 -21.61
CA GLN A 87 0.09 12.72 -22.62
C GLN A 87 -0.54 12.63 -24.01
N ASP A 88 -1.69 11.97 -24.15
CA ASP A 88 -2.41 11.86 -25.41
C ASP A 88 -2.84 13.24 -25.96
N GLU A 89 -3.33 14.11 -25.07
CA GLU A 89 -3.73 15.48 -25.42
C GLU A 89 -2.52 16.31 -25.88
N VAL A 90 -1.42 16.26 -25.14
CA VAL A 90 -0.17 16.95 -25.47
C VAL A 90 0.39 16.44 -26.79
N GLU A 91 0.45 15.12 -26.99
CA GLU A 91 0.97 14.51 -28.20
C GLU A 91 0.16 14.95 -29.42
N THR A 92 -1.17 14.89 -29.32
CA THR A 92 -2.08 15.35 -30.38
C THR A 92 -1.85 16.82 -30.70
N THR A 93 -1.82 17.67 -29.68
CA THR A 93 -1.60 19.11 -29.81
C THR A 93 -0.25 19.43 -30.45
N LEU A 94 0.82 18.73 -30.04
CA LEU A 94 2.15 18.94 -30.59
C LEU A 94 2.25 18.46 -32.05
N ARG A 95 1.67 17.30 -32.37
CA ARG A 95 1.59 16.77 -33.75
C ARG A 95 0.86 17.73 -34.68
N GLU A 96 -0.26 18.30 -34.24
CA GLU A 96 -0.99 19.32 -35.00
C GLU A 96 -0.16 20.59 -35.19
N ARG A 97 0.54 21.03 -34.13
CA ARG A 97 1.36 22.24 -34.16
C ARG A 97 2.57 22.15 -35.09
N ILE A 98 3.16 20.96 -35.22
CA ILE A 98 4.28 20.69 -36.14
C ILE A 98 3.82 20.15 -37.49
N ARG A 99 2.50 20.07 -37.76
CA ARG A 99 1.98 19.56 -39.02
C ARG A 99 2.53 20.39 -40.19
N GLY A 100 3.22 19.71 -41.11
CA GLY A 100 3.86 20.32 -42.27
C GLY A 100 5.25 20.91 -42.01
N CYS A 101 5.83 20.73 -40.82
CA CYS A 101 7.24 20.98 -40.57
C CYS A 101 8.07 19.80 -41.07
N ASN A 102 9.00 20.07 -41.99
CA ASN A 102 9.87 19.05 -42.58
C ASN A 102 11.32 19.13 -42.07
N ASP A 103 11.67 20.21 -41.37
CA ASP A 103 13.02 20.47 -40.85
C ASP A 103 12.97 20.87 -39.36
N LEU A 104 14.09 20.66 -38.67
CA LEU A 104 14.29 20.97 -37.25
C LEU A 104 14.17 22.46 -36.98
N THR A 105 14.56 23.30 -37.94
CA THR A 105 14.42 24.76 -37.83
C THR A 105 12.96 25.16 -37.65
N SER A 106 12.08 24.61 -38.48
CA SER A 106 10.64 24.87 -38.47
C SER A 106 10.01 24.30 -37.20
N VAL A 107 10.42 23.10 -36.77
CA VAL A 107 9.98 22.51 -35.49
C VAL A 107 10.35 23.40 -34.31
N LEU A 108 11.62 23.82 -34.20
CA LEU A 108 12.10 24.68 -33.11
C LEU A 108 11.35 26.02 -33.09
N ARG A 109 11.17 26.66 -34.25
CA ARG A 109 10.41 27.91 -34.34
C ARG A 109 8.94 27.73 -33.97
N ARG A 110 8.28 26.65 -34.41
CA ARG A 110 6.88 26.34 -34.03
C ARG A 110 6.72 26.14 -32.54
N PHE A 111 7.70 25.53 -31.88
CA PHE A 111 7.73 25.40 -30.42
C PHE A 111 8.06 26.69 -29.67
N GLY A 112 8.36 27.78 -30.39
CA GLY A 112 8.63 29.10 -29.81
C GLY A 112 10.10 29.35 -29.49
N PHE A 113 11.02 28.53 -30.00
CA PHE A 113 12.46 28.76 -29.85
C PHE A 113 12.99 29.66 -30.96
N SER A 114 13.85 30.60 -30.58
CA SER A 114 14.49 31.50 -31.54
C SER A 114 15.57 30.77 -32.32
N VAL A 115 15.43 30.74 -33.64
CA VAL A 115 16.46 30.22 -34.57
C VAL A 115 16.82 31.34 -35.55
N PRO A 116 18.07 31.83 -35.56
CA PRO A 116 18.52 32.90 -36.44
C PRO A 116 18.21 32.61 -37.93
N PRO A 117 17.86 33.63 -38.72
CA PRO A 117 17.73 33.47 -40.17
C PRO A 117 19.10 33.11 -40.77
N GLY A 118 19.14 32.13 -41.66
CA GLY A 118 20.39 31.68 -42.29
C GLY A 118 21.32 30.84 -41.41
N ALA A 119 20.85 30.37 -40.25
CA ALA A 119 21.60 29.44 -39.42
C ALA A 119 21.95 28.16 -40.20
N THR A 120 23.21 27.74 -40.09
CA THR A 120 23.69 26.48 -40.66
C THR A 120 23.10 25.29 -39.90
N GLU A 121 23.06 24.13 -40.54
CA GLU A 121 22.59 22.87 -39.94
C GLU A 121 23.32 22.57 -38.61
N GLN A 122 24.63 22.77 -38.55
CA GLN A 122 25.42 22.59 -37.34
C GLN A 122 25.01 23.56 -36.20
N GLU A 123 24.65 24.80 -36.54
CA GLU A 123 24.16 25.77 -35.56
C GLU A 123 22.78 25.39 -35.04
N ILE A 124 21.90 24.91 -35.92
CA ILE A 124 20.56 24.42 -35.58
C ILE A 124 20.67 23.21 -34.63
N LEU A 125 21.56 22.26 -34.90
CA LEU A 125 21.83 21.12 -34.02
C LEU A 125 22.40 21.54 -32.65
N LYS A 126 23.24 22.60 -32.60
CA LYS A 126 23.73 23.14 -31.32
C LYS A 126 22.61 23.82 -30.54
N ILE A 127 21.73 24.57 -31.22
CA ILE A 127 20.58 25.22 -30.62
C ILE A 127 19.61 24.17 -30.07
N SER A 128 19.30 23.13 -30.85
CA SER A 128 18.39 22.06 -30.42
C SER A 128 18.89 21.34 -29.17
N LYS A 129 20.19 20.99 -29.14
CA LYS A 129 20.85 20.42 -27.96
C LYS A 129 20.77 21.37 -26.76
N LYS A 130 21.07 22.65 -26.94
CA LYS A 130 20.97 23.67 -25.87
C LYS A 130 19.55 23.78 -25.33
N VAL A 131 18.55 23.81 -26.20
CA VAL A 131 17.13 23.85 -25.83
C VAL A 131 16.76 22.60 -25.03
N ALA A 132 17.12 21.42 -25.51
CA ALA A 132 16.86 20.16 -24.83
C ALA A 132 17.42 20.18 -23.39
N TYR A 133 18.71 20.49 -23.21
CA TYR A 133 19.33 20.47 -21.88
C TYR A 133 18.89 21.62 -20.96
N MET A 134 18.69 22.83 -21.49
CA MET A 134 18.49 24.02 -20.65
C MET A 134 17.02 24.34 -20.38
N LYS A 135 16.10 23.89 -21.24
CA LYS A 135 14.69 24.28 -21.17
C LYS A 135 13.76 23.08 -21.00
N LEU A 136 14.07 21.95 -21.62
CA LEU A 136 13.17 20.80 -21.67
C LEU A 136 13.59 19.64 -20.76
N HIS A 137 14.78 19.70 -20.15
CA HIS A 137 15.29 18.64 -19.28
C HIS A 137 14.39 18.42 -18.05
N PRO A 138 14.13 17.16 -17.63
CA PRO A 138 13.27 16.87 -16.48
C PRO A 138 13.69 17.63 -15.21
N ASP A 139 14.99 17.71 -14.91
CA ASP A 139 15.50 18.48 -13.76
C ASP A 139 15.18 19.98 -13.84
N ARG A 140 15.01 20.54 -15.05
CA ARG A 140 14.65 21.95 -15.25
C ARG A 140 13.15 22.17 -15.19
N THR A 141 12.36 21.13 -15.44
CA THR A 141 10.90 21.21 -15.53
C THR A 141 10.18 20.61 -14.33
N ILE A 142 10.90 20.02 -13.36
CA ILE A 142 10.33 19.36 -12.17
C ILE A 142 9.30 20.21 -11.40
N ASN A 143 9.49 21.53 -11.38
CA ASN A 143 8.61 22.49 -10.69
C ASN A 143 7.41 22.97 -11.54
N LEU A 144 7.31 22.55 -12.81
CA LEU A 144 6.18 22.87 -13.66
C LEU A 144 4.96 21.99 -13.30
N PRO A 145 3.74 22.45 -13.59
CA PRO A 145 2.54 21.62 -13.55
C PRO A 145 2.71 20.34 -14.37
N LEU A 146 1.97 19.27 -14.05
CA LEU A 146 2.03 17.98 -14.75
C LEU A 146 1.97 18.13 -16.28
N TYR A 147 1.03 18.95 -16.76
CA TYR A 147 0.92 19.29 -18.18
C TYR A 147 2.21 19.86 -18.77
N GLY A 148 2.82 20.86 -18.13
CA GLY A 148 4.05 21.48 -18.61
C GLY A 148 5.26 20.55 -18.59
N ARG A 149 5.31 19.61 -17.63
CA ARG A 149 6.35 18.56 -17.58
C ARG A 149 6.23 17.61 -18.76
N ILE A 150 5.03 17.09 -19.00
CA ILE A 150 4.74 16.18 -20.11
C ILE A 150 4.97 16.89 -21.45
N GLU A 151 4.49 18.13 -21.60
CA GLU A 151 4.71 18.93 -22.80
C GLU A 151 6.20 19.14 -23.10
N ALA A 152 7.01 19.42 -22.07
CA ALA A 152 8.45 19.56 -22.25
C ALA A 152 9.12 18.25 -22.68
N GLN A 153 8.72 17.12 -22.08
CA GLN A 153 9.22 15.80 -22.43
C GLN A 153 8.88 15.43 -23.88
N GLU A 154 7.63 15.62 -24.31
CA GLU A 154 7.20 15.31 -25.68
C GLU A 154 7.87 16.24 -26.71
N LYS A 155 8.02 17.54 -26.42
CA LYS A 155 8.83 18.45 -27.25
C LYS A 155 10.27 17.98 -27.37
N MET A 156 10.87 17.50 -26.28
CA MET A 156 12.24 16.98 -26.30
C MET A 156 12.34 15.75 -27.20
N LYS A 157 11.42 14.78 -27.06
CA LYS A 157 11.37 13.57 -27.91
C LYS A 157 11.31 13.95 -29.39
N ILE A 158 10.41 14.88 -29.75
CA ILE A 158 10.26 15.36 -31.13
C ILE A 158 11.56 16.01 -31.63
N ILE A 159 12.15 16.92 -30.85
CA ILE A 159 13.40 17.61 -31.22
C ILE A 159 14.54 16.60 -31.42
N GLN A 160 14.67 15.61 -30.52
CA GLN A 160 15.70 14.57 -30.64
C GLN A 160 15.50 13.72 -31.89
N TYR A 161 14.27 13.28 -32.14
CA TYR A 161 13.92 12.50 -33.33
C TYR A 161 14.21 13.27 -34.62
N THR A 162 13.74 14.52 -34.74
CA THR A 162 14.01 15.35 -35.93
C THR A 162 15.50 15.65 -36.08
N SER A 163 16.21 15.88 -34.98
CA SER A 163 17.66 16.09 -35.00
C SER A 163 18.44 14.87 -35.47
N GLN A 164 17.99 13.66 -35.13
CA GLN A 164 18.60 12.40 -35.58
C GLN A 164 18.33 12.14 -37.07
N LEU A 165 17.12 12.46 -37.54
CA LEU A 165 16.76 12.38 -38.95
C LEU A 165 17.65 13.28 -39.81
N GLU A 166 17.90 14.52 -39.37
CA GLU A 166 18.77 15.46 -40.09
C GLU A 166 20.23 15.04 -40.07
N SER A 167 20.75 14.58 -38.92
CA SER A 167 22.15 14.16 -38.83
C SER A 167 22.47 12.83 -39.54
N GLY A 168 21.46 12.14 -40.09
CA GLY A 168 21.62 10.83 -40.74
C GLY A 168 22.06 9.71 -39.80
N ASP A 169 22.02 9.94 -38.50
CA ASP A 169 22.58 9.06 -37.46
C ASP A 169 21.43 8.26 -36.81
N TYR A 170 20.85 7.35 -37.59
CA TYR A 170 19.67 6.58 -37.20
C TYR A 170 20.05 5.44 -36.24
N ARG A 171 20.23 5.77 -34.95
CA ARG A 171 20.19 4.76 -33.88
C ARG A 171 18.75 4.69 -33.37
N SER A 172 18.06 3.60 -33.68
CA SER A 172 16.70 3.30 -33.21
C SER A 172 16.59 3.51 -31.69
N THR A 173 15.97 4.59 -31.25
CA THR A 173 15.73 4.88 -29.81
C THR A 173 14.45 4.23 -29.29
N ARG A 174 13.98 3.15 -29.92
CA ARG A 174 12.75 2.45 -29.50
C ARG A 174 12.96 1.46 -28.34
N GLU A 175 14.16 1.38 -27.80
CA GLU A 175 14.50 0.58 -26.62
C GLU A 175 14.90 1.54 -25.51
N ASN A 176 13.95 2.01 -24.68
CA ASN A 176 14.16 2.54 -23.32
C ASN A 176 12.81 3.05 -22.76
N GLU A 177 11.77 2.23 -22.80
CA GLU A 177 10.50 2.47 -22.08
C GLU A 177 10.21 1.40 -21.01
N ASP A 178 11.24 0.72 -20.51
CA ASP A 178 11.14 -0.15 -19.33
C ASP A 178 12.02 0.41 -18.20
N TYR A 179 11.46 1.29 -17.36
CA TYR A 179 11.82 1.49 -15.95
C TYR A 179 10.68 2.17 -15.18
#